data_AF-A0A1B6I8P6-F1
#
_entry.id   AF-A0A1B6I8P6-F1
#
_cell.length_a   1.000
_cell.length_b   1.000
_cell.length_c   1.000
_cell.angle_alpha   90.00
_cell.angle_beta   90.00
_cell.angle_gamma   90.00
#
_symmetry.space_group_name_H-M   'P 1'
#
loop_
_entity.id
_entity.type
_entity.pdbx_description
1 polymer ?
#
loop_
_entity_poly.entity_id
_entity_poly.type
_entity_poly.pdbx_seq_one_letter_code
_entity_poly.pdbx_strand_id
1 'polypeptide(L)'
;MAEISKVNKLSFLAEWYDIEASVIRQFYFSFFPSDCTVEMFDIKNHKLFLKRTHCDGLTLKDIFVGNTIKIFSRQIKIVDYADGLTKKKMAVSMQRSFCMIKPDGIVNKGEILCCILRSGFQISRLKMTTLSKEDGTFMYSEHQGKPFFPYLLEHVTSGPVIGV
;
A
#
# COMPACT_ATOMS: atom_id res chain seq x y z
N MET A 1 15.32 -10.25 3.08
CA MET A 1 15.72 -9.01 3.80
C MET A 1 17.23 -8.72 3.71
N ALA A 2 18.11 -9.73 3.67
CA ALA A 2 19.57 -9.52 3.62
C ALA A 2 20.09 -8.79 2.36
N GLU A 3 19.49 -8.99 1.17
CA GLU A 3 19.98 -8.34 -0.06
C GLU A 3 19.64 -6.84 -0.17
N ILE A 4 18.57 -6.38 0.49
CA ILE A 4 18.16 -4.96 0.46
C ILE A 4 19.11 -4.11 1.33
N SER A 5 19.77 -4.72 2.31
CA SER A 5 20.74 -4.05 3.19
C SER A 5 22.01 -3.55 2.48
N LYS A 6 22.32 -4.07 1.28
CA LYS A 6 23.45 -3.60 0.43
C LYS A 6 23.09 -2.42 -0.48
N VAL A 7 21.87 -1.89 -0.38
CA VAL A 7 21.40 -0.79 -1.22
C VAL A 7 21.59 0.52 -0.46
N ASN A 8 22.44 1.39 -0.99
CA ASN A 8 22.71 2.68 -0.35
C ASN A 8 21.52 3.64 -0.41
N LYS A 9 20.64 3.53 -1.42
CA LYS A 9 19.55 4.48 -1.67
C LYS A 9 18.41 3.82 -2.45
N LEU A 10 17.18 3.99 -1.97
CA LEU A 10 15.94 3.62 -2.66
C LEU A 10 15.20 4.90 -3.01
N SER A 11 14.82 5.08 -4.28
CA SER A 11 14.19 6.33 -4.75
C SER A 11 12.77 6.09 -5.28
N PHE A 12 11.85 6.96 -4.89
CA PHE A 12 10.43 6.88 -5.19
C PHE A 12 9.89 8.22 -5.65
N LEU A 13 8.86 8.18 -6.50
CA LEU A 13 8.00 9.32 -6.75
C LEU A 13 7.00 9.41 -5.60
N ALA A 14 6.94 10.58 -4.96
CA ALA A 14 6.04 10.83 -3.85
C ALA A 14 5.22 12.10 -4.06
N GLU A 15 4.01 12.09 -3.53
CA GLU A 15 3.06 13.19 -3.61
C GLU A 15 2.70 13.68 -2.21
N TRP A 16 2.60 15.01 -2.09
CA TRP A 16 2.07 15.66 -0.90
C TRP A 16 1.01 16.67 -1.35
N TYR A 17 -0.18 16.56 -0.77
CA TYR A 17 -1.22 17.57 -0.96
C TYR A 17 -0.98 18.73 0.01
N ASP A 18 -0.61 19.87 -0.56
CA ASP A 18 -0.44 21.14 0.16
C ASP A 18 -1.82 21.78 0.31
N ILE A 19 -2.36 21.74 1.53
CA ILE A 19 -3.72 22.22 1.84
C ILE A 19 -3.84 23.72 1.58
N GLU A 20 -2.82 24.50 1.96
CA GLU A 20 -2.83 25.96 1.85
C GLU A 20 -2.82 26.39 0.38
N ALA A 21 -1.97 25.76 -0.43
CA ALA A 21 -1.91 26.02 -1.86
C ALA A 21 -3.01 25.31 -2.66
N SER A 22 -3.73 24.34 -2.05
CA SER A 22 -4.64 23.42 -2.72
C SER A 22 -4.03 22.71 -3.94
N VAL A 23 -2.73 22.35 -3.83
CA VAL A 23 -1.93 21.80 -4.94
C VAL A 23 -1.25 20.51 -4.51
N ILE A 24 -1.22 19.53 -5.42
CA ILE A 24 -0.39 18.33 -5.27
C ILE A 24 1.03 18.67 -5.70
N ARG A 25 1.99 18.50 -4.79
CA ARG A 25 3.42 18.62 -5.06
C ARG A 25 4.04 17.24 -5.21
N GLN A 26 4.91 17.10 -6.21
CA GLN A 26 5.63 15.87 -6.50
C GLN A 26 7.11 15.99 -6.10
N PHE A 27 7.61 14.93 -5.48
CA PHE A 27 8.97 14.85 -4.97
C PHE A 27 9.62 13.54 -5.41
N TYR A 28 10.94 13.60 -5.61
CA TYR A 28 11.75 12.40 -5.48
C TYR A 28 12.05 12.19 -3.99
N PHE A 29 11.40 11.16 -3.43
CA PHE A 29 11.63 10.70 -2.07
C PHE A 29 12.71 9.62 -2.08
N SER A 30 13.76 9.82 -1.30
CA SER A 30 14.87 8.88 -1.17
C SER A 30 14.95 8.35 0.26
N PHE A 31 14.98 7.03 0.40
CA PHE A 31 15.19 6.35 1.68
C PHE A 31 16.54 5.65 1.67
N PHE A 32 17.29 5.76 2.77
CA PHE A 32 18.61 5.16 2.94
C PHE A 32 18.49 4.04 3.99
N PRO A 33 18.41 2.77 3.59
CA PRO A 33 18.21 1.65 4.52
C PRO A 33 19.35 1.43 5.51
N SER A 34 20.55 1.95 5.24
CA SER A 34 21.74 1.78 6.08
C SER A 34 21.67 2.55 7.40
N ASP A 35 21.04 3.72 7.39
CA ASP A 35 20.93 4.61 8.56
C ASP A 35 19.50 5.14 8.78
N CYS A 36 18.52 4.58 8.08
CA CYS A 36 17.10 4.95 8.16
C CYS A 36 16.83 6.45 7.94
N THR A 37 17.67 7.12 7.16
CA THR A 37 17.48 8.54 6.83
C THR A 37 16.67 8.71 5.56
N VAL A 38 16.10 9.90 5.40
CA VAL A 38 15.30 10.30 4.24
C VAL A 38 15.76 11.61 3.63
N GLU A 39 15.59 11.75 2.33
CA GLU A 39 15.85 12.97 1.56
C GLU A 39 14.68 13.21 0.60
N MET A 40 14.31 14.48 0.37
CA MET A 40 13.28 14.85 -0.60
C MET A 40 13.78 15.94 -1.53
N PHE A 41 13.57 15.73 -2.82
CA PHE A 41 13.87 16.69 -3.88
C PHE A 41 12.59 17.12 -4.59
N ASP A 42 12.34 18.41 -4.67
CA ASP A 42 11.19 19.00 -5.36
C ASP A 42 11.43 18.95 -6.88
N ILE A 43 10.57 18.19 -7.58
CA ILE A 43 10.70 17.95 -9.02
C ILE A 43 10.42 19.23 -9.81
N LYS A 44 9.40 20.00 -9.40
CA LYS A 44 8.94 21.19 -10.13
C LYS A 44 9.95 22.33 -10.02
N ASN A 45 10.49 22.53 -8.82
CA ASN A 45 11.41 23.64 -8.54
C ASN A 45 12.89 23.26 -8.69
N HIS A 46 13.18 22.00 -9.06
CA HIS A 46 14.54 21.47 -9.18
C HIS A 46 15.43 21.77 -7.97
N LYS A 47 14.87 21.68 -6.76
CA LYS A 47 15.59 22.05 -5.52
C LYS A 47 15.41 21.00 -4.44
N LEU A 48 16.40 20.91 -3.57
CA LEU A 48 16.30 20.12 -2.34
C LEU A 48 15.17 20.68 -1.47
N PHE A 49 14.21 19.84 -1.11
CA PHE A 49 13.10 20.20 -0.22
C PHE A 49 13.42 19.81 1.23
N LEU A 50 13.96 18.60 1.42
CA LEU A 50 14.40 18.09 2.71
C LEU A 50 15.78 17.46 2.54
N LYS A 51 16.76 18.00 3.25
CA LYS A 51 18.10 17.41 3.33
C LYS A 51 18.04 16.05 4.04
N ARG A 52 18.99 15.16 3.74
CA ARG A 52 19.15 13.87 4.42
C ARG A 52 19.05 14.05 5.94
N THR A 53 17.95 13.55 6.50
CA THR A 53 17.60 13.71 7.91
C THR A 53 17.04 12.40 8.45
N HIS A 54 17.28 12.13 9.72
CA HIS A 54 16.66 11.00 10.41
C HIS A 54 15.17 11.28 10.64
N CYS A 55 14.32 10.28 10.42
CA CYS A 55 12.89 10.35 10.71
C CYS A 55 12.52 9.21 11.63
N ASP A 56 12.15 9.55 12.86
CA ASP A 56 11.83 8.57 13.89
C ASP A 56 10.59 7.76 13.50
N GLY A 57 10.66 6.45 13.73
CA GLY A 57 9.54 5.52 13.50
C GLY A 57 9.34 5.10 12.04
N LEU A 58 10.18 5.54 11.10
CA LEU A 58 10.14 5.08 9.72
C LEU A 58 11.04 3.86 9.52
N THR A 59 10.47 2.76 9.06
CA THR A 59 11.22 1.53 8.76
C THR A 59 11.12 1.17 7.29
N LEU A 60 12.02 0.31 6.80
CA LEU A 60 11.95 -0.20 5.43
C LEU A 60 10.59 -0.84 5.10
N LYS A 61 9.89 -1.40 6.09
CA LYS A 61 8.57 -2.00 5.92
C LYS A 61 7.49 -0.99 5.54
N ASP A 62 7.69 0.29 5.87
CA ASP A 62 6.77 1.37 5.54
C ASP A 62 7.04 1.94 4.15
N ILE A 63 8.17 1.57 3.53
CA ILE A 63 8.61 2.15 2.26
C ILE A 63 8.15 1.29 1.08
N PHE A 64 6.89 1.48 0.69
CA PHE A 64 6.32 0.80 -0.47
C PHE A 64 5.39 1.71 -1.27
N VAL A 65 5.39 1.53 -2.60
CA VAL A 65 4.54 2.30 -3.52
C VAL A 65 3.09 2.16 -3.10
N GLY A 66 2.37 3.23 -2.83
CA GLY A 66 0.96 3.25 -2.41
C GLY A 66 0.76 3.41 -0.90
N ASN A 67 1.81 3.30 -0.08
CA ASN A 67 1.76 3.69 1.32
C ASN A 67 1.72 5.22 1.48
N THR A 68 1.22 5.69 2.62
CA THR A 68 1.33 7.09 3.04
C THR A 68 2.16 7.16 4.32
N ILE A 69 3.33 7.78 4.23
CA ILE A 69 4.27 7.91 5.33
C ILE A 69 4.22 9.32 5.92
N LYS A 70 4.52 9.46 7.20
CA LYS A 70 4.57 10.77 7.87
C LYS A 70 6.01 11.26 7.93
N ILE A 71 6.27 12.44 7.36
CA ILE A 71 7.57 13.11 7.41
C ILE A 71 7.36 14.53 7.94
N PHE A 72 7.91 14.86 9.12
CA PHE A 72 7.77 16.16 9.78
C PHE A 72 6.33 16.72 9.75
N SER A 73 5.37 15.92 10.21
CA SER A 73 3.94 16.26 10.24
C SER A 73 3.22 16.35 8.90
N ARG A 74 3.89 16.05 7.77
CA ARG A 74 3.27 15.94 6.45
C ARG A 74 2.98 14.48 6.10
N GLN A 75 1.83 14.24 5.49
CA GLN A 75 1.47 12.94 4.93
C GLN A 75 1.96 12.87 3.48
N ILE A 76 2.99 12.06 3.27
CA ILE A 76 3.64 11.89 1.98
C ILE A 76 3.21 10.54 1.41
N LYS A 77 2.49 10.56 0.29
CA LYS A 77 2.05 9.36 -0.39
C LYS A 77 3.13 8.92 -1.36
N ILE A 78 3.60 7.68 -1.23
CA ILE A 78 4.51 7.09 -2.21
C ILE A 78 3.66 6.64 -3.39
N VAL A 79 3.93 7.11 -4.60
CA VAL A 79 3.05 6.90 -5.77
C VAL A 79 3.66 5.95 -6.79
N ASP A 80 4.97 6.02 -7.00
CA ASP A 80 5.69 5.11 -7.89
C ASP A 80 7.17 5.01 -7.52
N TYR A 81 7.93 4.17 -8.21
CA TYR A 81 9.37 4.14 -8.17
C TYR A 81 9.96 5.28 -9.01
N ALA A 82 10.99 5.96 -8.51
CA ALA A 82 11.66 7.01 -9.27
C ALA A 82 12.72 6.44 -10.24
N ASP A 83 13.17 5.21 -10.03
CA ASP A 83 14.19 4.58 -10.85
C ASP A 83 13.99 3.07 -11.02
N GLY A 84 14.53 2.54 -12.12
CA GLY A 84 14.39 1.12 -12.49
C GLY A 84 15.15 0.16 -11.56
N LEU A 85 16.21 0.60 -10.88
CA LEU A 85 16.99 -0.24 -9.96
C LEU A 85 16.19 -0.48 -8.69
N THR A 86 15.62 0.58 -8.10
CA THR A 86 14.71 0.52 -6.96
C THR A 86 13.52 -0.36 -7.32
N LYS A 87 12.90 -0.15 -8.50
CA LYS A 87 11.79 -0.99 -8.97
C LYS A 87 12.17 -2.46 -9.02
N LYS A 88 13.28 -2.83 -9.67
CA LYS A 88 13.70 -4.23 -9.81
C LYS A 88 13.98 -4.89 -8.46
N LYS A 89 14.63 -4.17 -7.52
CA LYS A 89 14.96 -4.71 -6.19
C LYS A 89 13.73 -4.83 -5.30
N MET A 90 12.91 -3.79 -5.26
CA MET A 90 11.72 -3.76 -4.40
C MET A 90 10.62 -4.68 -4.90
N ALA A 91 10.41 -4.79 -6.22
CA ALA A 91 9.37 -5.62 -6.81
C ALA A 91 9.50 -7.11 -6.45
N VAL A 92 10.73 -7.61 -6.25
CA VAL A 92 10.95 -9.00 -5.80
C VAL A 92 10.51 -9.18 -4.35
N SER A 93 10.77 -8.19 -3.50
CA SER A 93 10.54 -8.27 -2.06
C SER A 93 9.16 -7.80 -1.57
N MET A 94 8.50 -6.93 -2.33
CA MET A 94 7.26 -6.28 -1.94
C MET A 94 6.13 -6.66 -2.90
N GLN A 95 5.53 -7.80 -2.58
CA GLN A 95 4.35 -8.30 -3.26
C GLN A 95 3.08 -7.81 -2.56
N ARG A 96 2.02 -7.68 -3.34
CA ARG A 96 0.69 -7.34 -2.85
C ARG A 96 -0.28 -8.42 -3.26
N SER A 97 -1.18 -8.73 -2.35
CA SER A 97 -2.32 -9.57 -2.62
C SER A 97 -3.55 -8.92 -2.03
N PHE A 98 -4.69 -9.24 -2.61
CA PHE A 98 -6.00 -8.86 -2.10
C PHE A 98 -6.64 -10.11 -1.51
N CYS A 99 -7.15 -10.02 -0.29
CA CYS A 99 -7.96 -11.06 0.30
C CYS A 99 -9.31 -10.49 0.74
N MET A 100 -10.34 -11.33 0.70
CA MET A 100 -11.67 -10.94 1.14
C MET A 100 -12.19 -11.93 2.17
N ILE A 101 -12.59 -11.40 3.33
CA ILE A 101 -13.38 -12.15 4.32
C ILE A 101 -14.83 -12.09 3.85
N LYS A 102 -15.36 -13.26 3.49
CA LYS A 102 -16.76 -13.45 3.08
C LYS A 102 -17.72 -13.23 4.26
N PRO A 103 -19.04 -13.05 4.01
CA PRO A 103 -19.99 -12.70 5.06
C PRO A 103 -20.04 -13.68 6.25
N ASP A 104 -19.87 -14.97 5.98
CA ASP A 104 -19.79 -16.04 6.99
C ASP A 104 -18.60 -15.86 7.95
N GLY A 105 -17.47 -15.36 7.47
CA GLY A 105 -16.25 -15.14 8.26
C GLY A 105 -16.26 -13.86 9.09
N ILE A 106 -17.26 -12.99 8.93
CA ILE A 106 -17.30 -11.66 9.60
C ILE A 106 -17.41 -11.78 11.12
N VAL A 107 -18.07 -12.82 11.61
CA VAL A 107 -18.19 -13.09 13.04
C VAL A 107 -16.80 -13.26 13.66
N ASN A 108 -15.90 -13.94 12.96
CA ASN A 108 -14.53 -14.27 13.42
C ASN A 108 -13.45 -13.36 12.82
N LYS A 109 -13.83 -12.20 12.26
CA LYS A 109 -12.90 -11.28 11.57
C LYS A 109 -11.66 -10.92 12.39
N GLY A 110 -11.77 -10.75 13.71
CA GLY A 110 -10.65 -10.38 14.57
C GLY A 110 -9.56 -11.45 14.59
N GLU A 111 -9.95 -12.71 14.76
CA GLU A 111 -9.02 -13.85 14.76
C GLU A 111 -8.37 -14.05 13.40
N ILE A 112 -9.14 -13.89 12.31
CA ILE A 112 -8.65 -13.98 10.94
C ILE A 112 -7.57 -12.92 10.68
N LEU A 113 -7.85 -11.65 11.02
CA LEU A 113 -6.88 -10.56 10.86
C LEU A 113 -5.64 -10.77 11.74
N CYS A 114 -5.81 -11.25 12.97
CA CYS A 114 -4.68 -11.62 13.82
C CYS A 114 -3.83 -12.74 13.21
N CYS A 115 -4.46 -13.75 12.61
CA CYS A 115 -3.75 -14.84 11.94
C CYS A 115 -2.92 -14.33 10.75
N ILE A 116 -3.49 -13.43 9.92
CA ILE A 116 -2.79 -12.78 8.80
C ILE A 116 -1.56 -12.03 9.30
N LEU A 117 -1.70 -11.19 10.32
CA LEU A 117 -0.59 -10.41 10.88
C LEU A 117 0.48 -11.31 11.52
N ARG A 118 0.07 -12.35 12.26
CA ARG A 118 1.00 -13.33 12.88
C ARG A 118 1.76 -14.16 11.85
N SER A 119 1.17 -14.38 10.68
CA SER A 119 1.82 -15.05 9.55
C SER A 119 2.87 -14.17 8.86
N GLY A 120 3.07 -12.93 9.31
CA GLY A 120 4.09 -12.01 8.81
C GLY A 120 3.60 -11.11 7.67
N PHE A 121 2.32 -11.15 7.31
CA PHE A 121 1.75 -10.21 6.35
C PHE A 121 1.56 -8.83 6.96
N GLN A 122 1.59 -7.82 6.11
CA GLN A 122 1.24 -6.45 6.47
C GLN A 122 -0.06 -6.05 5.78
N ILE A 123 -0.99 -5.52 6.58
CA ILE A 123 -2.26 -5.02 6.05
C ILE A 123 -2.04 -3.56 5.62
N SER A 124 -2.11 -3.33 4.31
CA SER A 124 -1.91 -1.99 3.76
C SER A 124 -3.17 -1.13 3.76
N ARG A 125 -4.33 -1.76 3.53
CA ARG A 125 -5.66 -1.15 3.53
C ARG A 125 -6.67 -2.18 4.02
N LEU A 126 -7.72 -1.70 4.65
CA LEU A 126 -8.83 -2.56 5.07
C LEU A 126 -10.13 -1.80 4.86
N LYS A 127 -11.10 -2.41 4.21
CA LYS A 127 -12.41 -1.82 3.96
C LYS A 127 -13.50 -2.85 4.22
N MET A 128 -14.41 -2.52 5.14
CA MET A 128 -15.66 -3.25 5.31
C MET A 128 -16.75 -2.60 4.46
N THR A 129 -17.48 -3.40 3.69
CA THR A 129 -18.56 -2.91 2.81
C THR A 129 -19.55 -4.04 2.54
N THR A 130 -20.77 -3.70 2.12
CA THR A 130 -21.68 -4.66 1.49
C THR A 130 -21.52 -4.52 -0.02
N LEU A 131 -21.39 -5.63 -0.75
CA LEU A 131 -21.24 -5.61 -2.20
C LEU A 131 -22.61 -5.50 -2.87
N SER A 132 -22.71 -4.68 -3.92
CA SER A 132 -23.83 -4.78 -4.86
C SER A 132 -23.70 -6.04 -5.72
N LYS A 133 -24.78 -6.43 -6.42
CA LYS A 133 -24.72 -7.55 -7.36
C LYS A 133 -23.77 -7.26 -8.51
N GLU A 134 -23.69 -6.00 -8.91
CA GLU A 134 -22.79 -5.49 -9.94
C GLU A 134 -21.33 -5.63 -9.49
N ASP A 135 -21.01 -5.22 -8.25
CA ASP A 135 -19.66 -5.36 -7.67
C ASP A 135 -19.24 -6.84 -7.58
N GLY A 136 -20.13 -7.70 -7.09
CA GLY A 136 -19.89 -9.14 -6.99
C GLY A 136 -19.66 -9.77 -8.37
N THR A 137 -20.45 -9.37 -9.37
CA THR A 137 -20.34 -9.86 -10.75
C THR A 137 -19.03 -9.43 -11.39
N PHE A 138 -18.59 -8.21 -11.12
CA PHE A 138 -17.30 -7.70 -11.57
C PHE A 138 -16.14 -8.48 -10.93
N MET A 139 -16.18 -8.63 -9.61
CA MET A 139 -15.13 -9.32 -8.83
C MET A 139 -14.96 -10.79 -9.23
N TYR A 140 -16.06 -11.48 -9.53
CA TYR A 140 -16.07 -12.89 -9.91
C TYR A 140 -16.35 -13.11 -11.40
N SER A 141 -16.02 -12.14 -12.25
CA SER A 141 -16.28 -12.19 -13.69
C SER A 141 -15.72 -13.45 -14.38
N GLU A 142 -14.57 -13.95 -13.92
CA GLU A 142 -13.95 -15.21 -14.39
C GLU A 142 -14.79 -16.47 -14.12
N HIS A 143 -15.83 -16.38 -13.30
CA HIS A 143 -16.73 -17.48 -12.97
C HIS A 143 -18.11 -17.35 -13.63
N GLN A 144 -18.32 -16.32 -14.45
CA GLN A 144 -19.55 -16.17 -15.21
C GLN A 144 -19.81 -17.41 -16.08
N GLY A 145 -21.07 -17.84 -16.13
CA GLY A 145 -21.51 -19.03 -16.85
C GLY A 145 -21.31 -20.36 -16.11
N LYS A 146 -20.64 -20.37 -14.94
CA LYS A 146 -20.54 -21.59 -14.12
C LYS A 146 -21.84 -21.83 -13.34
N PRO A 147 -22.28 -23.09 -13.16
CA PRO A 147 -23.54 -23.40 -12.46
C PRO A 147 -23.63 -22.87 -11.02
N PHE A 148 -22.50 -22.74 -10.32
CA PHE A 148 -22.44 -22.24 -8.95
C PHE A 148 -22.39 -20.71 -8.86
N PHE A 149 -22.23 -20.00 -9.97
CA PHE A 149 -22.02 -18.54 -9.97
C PHE A 149 -23.17 -17.76 -9.35
N PRO A 150 -24.46 -18.06 -9.63
CA PRO A 150 -25.57 -17.36 -8.98
C PRO A 150 -25.56 -17.50 -7.46
N TYR A 151 -25.27 -18.72 -6.96
CA TYR A 151 -25.17 -18.98 -5.53
C TYR A 151 -23.98 -18.25 -4.89
N LEU A 152 -22.84 -18.21 -5.57
CA LEU A 152 -21.68 -17.44 -5.11
C LEU A 152 -22.02 -15.94 -5.00
N LEU A 153 -22.70 -15.37 -5.99
CA LEU A 153 -23.13 -13.97 -5.97
C LEU A 153 -24.10 -13.70 -4.83
N GLU A 154 -25.10 -14.55 -4.64
CA GLU A 154 -26.04 -14.44 -3.53
C GLU A 154 -25.30 -14.50 -2.18
N HIS A 155 -24.35 -15.43 -2.04
CA HIS A 155 -23.55 -15.56 -0.83
C HIS A 155 -22.74 -14.30 -0.53
N VAL A 156 -21.98 -13.77 -1.49
CA VAL A 156 -21.10 -12.60 -1.25
C VAL A 156 -21.86 -11.27 -1.12
N THR A 157 -23.09 -11.20 -1.63
CA THR A 157 -23.96 -10.03 -1.50
C THR A 157 -24.93 -10.10 -0.32
N SER A 158 -25.01 -11.26 0.36
CA SER A 158 -25.92 -11.50 1.49
C SER A 158 -25.63 -10.65 2.75
N GLY A 159 -24.42 -10.09 2.86
CA GLY A 159 -23.99 -9.38 4.06
C GLY A 159 -22.69 -8.61 3.86
N PRO A 160 -22.15 -8.03 4.95
CA PRO A 160 -20.89 -7.30 4.89
C PRO A 160 -19.74 -8.23 4.54
N VAL A 161 -18.77 -7.70 3.80
CA VAL A 161 -17.47 -8.32 3.52
C VAL A 161 -16.36 -7.40 4.01
N ILE A 162 -15.17 -7.95 4.24
CA ILE A 162 -13.97 -7.15 4.50
C ILE A 162 -12.96 -7.45 3.41
N GLY A 163 -12.59 -6.43 2.64
CA GLY A 163 -11.44 -6.48 1.74
C GLY A 163 -10.18 -6.02 2.47
N VAL A 164 -9.08 -6.77 2.33
CA VAL A 164 -7.77 -6.56 2.96
C VAL A 164 -6.68 -6.65 1.90
#